data_AF-A0A661T379-F1
#
_entry.id   AF-A0A661T379-F1
#
_cell.length_a   1.000
_cell.length_b   1.000
_cell.length_c   1.000
_cell.angle_alpha   90.00
_cell.angle_beta   90.00
_cell.angle_gamma   90.00
#
_symmetry.space_group_name_H-M   'P 1'
#
loop_
_entity.id
_entity.type
_entity.pdbx_description
1 polymer ?
#
loop_
_entity_poly.entity_id
_entity_poly.type
_entity_poly.pdbx_seq_one_letter_code
_entity_poly.pdbx_strand_id
1 'polypeptide(L)'
;MKNILHNLTNQKNPLKLDLFTGTLTALLFSAFIYLEYFGFTIELLNTLFGLSALFLLLRISKRAVLVSGFLIGLLWFYWIGYSFEYQGVGYMTPIITFAFAIIYMLFFGVTAFTNKVYVRAILLFGLSFFEPFDFNWLQMELLFIDSYLGVQKYQLIIILIALSLPEYIKRTARYASLALLILAINFNPPEPKFAPLKIKLVSTDIKQEVKWKKESLKPTIAMIYKEINVAIANKQDVIILPESVFPMFLNRSPLIIESLKELSRKISVVAGSLLSQNGANYNVTYIFSEGEMKIAKKMVLVPFGEYMPVPK
;
A
#
# COMPACT_ATOMS: atom_id res chain seq x y z
N MET A 1 -11.05 38.87 -3.33
CA MET A 1 -10.54 37.70 -2.57
C MET A 1 -10.27 37.97 -1.09
N LYS A 2 -9.63 39.08 -0.68
CA LYS A 2 -9.45 39.42 0.75
C LYS A 2 -10.76 39.49 1.56
N ASN A 3 -11.83 40.01 0.96
CA ASN A 3 -13.14 40.13 1.63
C ASN A 3 -13.90 38.81 1.81
N ILE A 4 -13.61 37.79 0.99
CA ILE A 4 -14.25 36.46 1.13
C ILE A 4 -13.61 35.68 2.28
N LEU A 5 -12.27 35.77 2.43
CA LEU A 5 -11.60 35.22 3.61
C LEU A 5 -11.95 36.00 4.89
N HIS A 6 -12.12 37.32 4.81
CA HIS A 6 -12.40 38.15 5.98
C HIS A 6 -13.82 37.94 6.56
N ASN A 7 -14.82 37.73 5.70
CA ASN A 7 -16.17 37.37 6.15
C ASN A 7 -16.28 35.95 6.72
N LEU A 8 -15.38 35.04 6.33
CA LEU A 8 -15.30 33.72 6.94
C LEU A 8 -14.65 33.74 8.33
N THR A 9 -13.90 34.77 8.70
CA THR A 9 -13.17 34.82 9.99
C THR A 9 -13.99 35.39 11.16
N ASN A 10 -14.99 36.23 10.92
CA ASN A 10 -15.66 36.99 11.99
C ASN A 10 -16.83 36.28 12.70
N GLN A 11 -17.15 35.02 12.35
CA GLN A 11 -18.20 34.22 13.03
C GLN A 11 -17.84 32.72 13.22
N LYS A 12 -16.56 32.34 13.10
CA LYS A 12 -16.20 30.91 13.17
C LYS A 12 -16.04 30.42 14.59
N ASN A 13 -16.97 29.56 15.01
CA ASN A 13 -16.74 28.62 16.10
C ASN A 13 -15.42 27.88 15.80
N PRO A 14 -14.36 28.03 16.64
CA PRO A 14 -13.03 27.48 16.36
C PRO A 14 -13.06 25.97 16.12
N LEU A 15 -13.98 25.26 16.78
CA LEU A 15 -14.18 23.82 16.59
C LEU A 15 -14.65 23.48 15.18
N LYS A 16 -15.54 24.28 14.58
CA LYS A 16 -16.01 24.07 13.20
C LYS A 16 -14.88 24.28 12.19
N LEU A 17 -14.01 25.25 12.44
CA LEU A 17 -12.84 25.50 11.59
C LEU A 17 -11.81 24.37 11.70
N ASP A 18 -11.53 23.91 12.92
CA ASP A 18 -10.62 22.79 13.17
C ASP A 18 -11.12 21.51 12.50
N LEU A 19 -12.42 21.22 12.62
CA LEU A 19 -13.05 20.07 11.96
C LEU A 19 -12.97 20.18 10.44
N PHE A 20 -13.30 21.34 9.88
CA PHE A 20 -13.25 21.57 8.43
C PHE A 20 -11.83 21.41 7.88
N THR A 21 -10.85 22.06 8.49
CA THR A 21 -9.46 22.03 8.04
C THR A 21 -8.82 20.66 8.22
N GLY A 22 -9.11 19.96 9.32
CA GLY A 22 -8.67 18.57 9.52
C GLY A 22 -9.26 17.62 8.49
N THR A 23 -10.56 17.75 8.20
CA THR A 23 -11.26 16.94 7.19
C THR A 23 -10.71 17.20 5.78
N LEU A 24 -10.58 18.47 5.39
CA LEU A 24 -10.00 18.84 4.10
C LEU A 24 -8.57 18.30 3.93
N THR A 25 -7.76 18.40 4.99
CA THR A 25 -6.39 17.87 4.98
C THR A 25 -6.39 16.36 4.72
N ALA A 26 -7.23 15.60 5.42
CA ALA A 26 -7.33 14.15 5.22
C ALA A 26 -7.83 13.78 3.83
N LEU A 27 -8.84 14.48 3.30
CA LEU A 27 -9.34 14.24 1.94
C LEU A 27 -8.28 14.50 0.87
N LEU A 28 -7.53 15.61 0.98
CA LEU A 28 -6.43 15.91 0.06
C LEU A 28 -5.29 14.89 0.19
N PHE A 29 -4.98 14.48 1.41
CA PHE A 29 -3.94 13.48 1.69
C PHE A 29 -4.30 12.10 1.11
N SER A 30 -5.58 11.74 1.09
CA SER A 30 -6.05 10.45 0.57
C SER A 30 -6.54 10.49 -0.87
N ALA A 31 -6.57 11.67 -1.51
CA ALA A 31 -7.28 11.86 -2.78
C ALA A 31 -6.80 10.92 -3.89
N PHE A 32 -5.48 10.74 -4.04
CA PHE A 32 -4.90 9.91 -5.10
C PHE A 32 -5.40 8.46 -5.05
N ILE A 33 -5.59 7.89 -3.85
CA ILE A 33 -6.07 6.50 -3.66
C ILE A 33 -7.48 6.35 -4.26
N TYR A 34 -8.38 7.27 -3.91
CA TYR A 34 -9.78 7.16 -4.30
C TYR A 34 -10.03 7.62 -5.73
N LEU A 35 -9.30 8.64 -6.19
CA LEU A 35 -9.38 9.07 -7.57
C LEU A 35 -8.92 7.96 -8.52
N GLU A 36 -7.82 7.29 -8.21
CA GLU A 36 -7.34 6.11 -8.94
C GLU A 36 -8.38 4.97 -8.93
N TYR A 37 -8.98 4.69 -7.76
CA TYR A 37 -10.03 3.68 -7.65
C TYR A 37 -11.23 3.92 -8.60
N PHE A 38 -11.57 5.19 -8.85
CA PHE A 38 -12.61 5.58 -9.80
C PHE A 38 -12.09 5.81 -11.24
N GLY A 39 -10.82 5.52 -11.52
CA GLY A 39 -10.20 5.65 -12.85
C GLY A 39 -9.88 7.09 -13.25
N PHE A 40 -9.74 8.01 -12.29
CA PHE A 40 -9.43 9.42 -12.52
C PHE A 40 -8.01 9.76 -12.09
N THR A 41 -7.05 9.72 -13.02
CA THR A 41 -5.64 10.02 -12.70
C THR A 41 -5.19 11.24 -13.49
N ILE A 42 -5.08 12.38 -12.81
CA ILE A 42 -4.60 13.63 -13.40
C ILE A 42 -3.39 14.09 -12.61
N GLU A 43 -2.22 14.01 -13.24
CA GLU A 43 -0.93 14.29 -12.59
C GLU A 43 -0.89 15.65 -11.87
N LEU A 44 -1.47 16.67 -12.52
CA LEU A 44 -1.57 18.01 -11.96
C LEU A 44 -2.41 18.05 -10.68
N LEU A 45 -3.54 17.32 -10.64
CA LEU A 45 -4.40 17.28 -9.45
C LEU A 45 -3.71 16.53 -8.31
N ASN A 46 -3.09 15.38 -8.60
CA ASN A 46 -2.33 14.62 -7.61
C ASN A 46 -1.20 15.48 -7.00
N THR A 47 -0.45 16.19 -7.84
CA THR A 47 0.58 17.13 -7.38
C THR A 47 -0.01 18.23 -6.48
N LEU A 48 -1.09 18.88 -6.90
CA LEU A 48 -1.71 19.96 -6.12
C LEU A 48 -2.32 19.45 -4.80
N PHE A 49 -2.93 18.26 -4.79
CA PHE A 49 -3.51 17.67 -3.59
C PHE A 49 -2.45 17.23 -2.59
N GLY A 50 -1.40 16.54 -3.05
CA GLY A 50 -0.25 16.17 -2.20
C GLY A 50 0.43 17.40 -1.57
N LEU A 51 0.72 18.43 -2.39
CA LEU A 51 1.30 19.69 -1.90
C LEU A 51 0.38 20.40 -0.91
N SER A 52 -0.92 20.46 -1.19
CA SER A 52 -1.91 21.11 -0.32
C SER A 52 -2.08 20.37 1.01
N ALA A 53 -2.10 19.04 0.99
CA ALA A 53 -2.18 18.21 2.19
C ALA A 53 -0.97 18.45 3.13
N LEU A 54 0.25 18.38 2.59
CA LEU A 54 1.46 18.66 3.36
C LEU A 54 1.51 20.12 3.84
N PHE A 55 1.14 21.08 2.98
CA PHE A 55 1.07 22.50 3.35
C PHE A 55 0.12 22.74 4.53
N LEU A 56 -1.03 22.07 4.55
CA LEU A 56 -2.00 22.16 5.63
C LEU A 56 -1.49 21.49 6.90
N LEU A 57 -0.96 20.25 6.85
CA LEU A 57 -0.40 19.58 8.04
C LEU A 57 0.66 20.43 8.76
N LEU A 58 1.46 21.18 7.99
CA LEU A 58 2.45 22.11 8.51
C LEU A 58 1.87 23.32 9.26
N ARG A 59 0.61 23.71 9.03
CA ARG A 59 0.04 25.01 9.47
C ARG A 59 -1.28 24.94 10.22
N ILE A 60 -2.07 23.87 10.08
CA ILE A 60 -3.37 23.74 10.73
C ILE A 60 -3.23 23.67 12.26
N SER A 61 -4.31 23.93 12.99
CA SER A 61 -4.30 23.89 14.46
C SER A 61 -3.98 22.49 14.98
N LYS A 62 -3.53 22.41 16.25
CA LYS A 62 -3.25 21.12 16.91
C LYS A 62 -4.46 20.17 16.90
N ARG A 63 -5.67 20.72 17.09
CA ARG A 63 -6.93 19.94 17.04
C ARG A 63 -7.21 19.44 15.62
N ALA A 64 -7.01 20.29 14.62
CA ALA A 64 -7.16 19.92 13.22
C ALA A 64 -6.19 18.81 12.79
N VAL A 65 -4.94 18.79 13.31
CA VAL A 65 -3.98 17.69 13.09
C VAL A 65 -4.53 16.36 13.60
N LEU A 66 -5.11 16.33 14.80
CA LEU A 66 -5.71 15.12 15.36
C LEU A 66 -6.90 14.65 14.53
N VAL A 67 -7.78 15.57 14.13
CA VAL A 67 -8.90 15.29 13.22
C VAL A 67 -8.39 14.72 11.90
N SER A 68 -7.36 15.31 11.29
CA SER A 68 -6.79 14.81 10.04
C SER A 68 -6.19 13.43 10.21
N GLY A 69 -5.42 13.19 11.28
CA GLY A 69 -4.82 11.88 11.53
C GLY A 69 -5.85 10.78 11.74
N PHE A 70 -6.94 11.09 12.46
CA PHE A 70 -8.07 10.17 12.64
C PHE A 70 -8.71 9.78 11.29
N LEU A 71 -9.01 10.77 10.46
CA LEU A 71 -9.66 10.55 9.16
C LEU A 71 -8.71 9.89 8.15
N ILE A 72 -7.42 10.22 8.15
CA ILE A 72 -6.41 9.51 7.35
C ILE A 72 -6.38 8.04 7.76
N GLY A 73 -6.39 7.74 9.06
CA GLY A 73 -6.46 6.37 9.57
C GLY A 73 -7.68 5.60 9.05
N LEU A 74 -8.86 6.24 9.01
CA LEU A 74 -10.05 5.64 8.41
C LEU A 74 -9.90 5.44 6.90
N LEU A 75 -9.54 6.50 6.17
CA LEU A 75 -9.49 6.49 4.71
C LEU A 75 -8.44 5.50 4.16
N TRP A 76 -7.30 5.39 4.83
CA TRP A 76 -6.23 4.49 4.37
C TRP A 76 -6.40 3.05 4.85
N PHE A 77 -7.07 2.81 5.99
CA PHE A 77 -7.00 1.51 6.67
C PHE A 77 -8.35 0.91 7.07
N TYR A 78 -9.49 1.47 6.63
CA TYR A 78 -10.80 0.87 6.90
C TYR A 78 -10.89 -0.58 6.46
N TRP A 79 -10.20 -0.94 5.37
CA TRP A 79 -10.27 -2.25 4.73
C TRP A 79 -9.64 -3.37 5.56
N ILE A 80 -8.71 -3.05 6.48
CA ILE A 80 -8.02 -4.06 7.30
C ILE A 80 -9.02 -4.88 8.11
N GLY A 81 -10.06 -4.22 8.64
CA GLY A 81 -11.10 -4.88 9.43
C GLY A 81 -11.86 -5.97 8.67
N TYR A 82 -11.96 -5.91 7.34
CA TYR A 82 -12.66 -6.95 6.56
C TYR A 82 -11.92 -8.29 6.56
N SER A 83 -10.60 -8.29 6.72
CA SER A 83 -9.81 -9.53 6.77
C SER A 83 -10.24 -10.47 7.92
N PHE A 84 -10.82 -9.93 8.99
CA PHE A 84 -11.25 -10.68 10.18
C PHE A 84 -12.49 -11.54 9.93
N GLU A 85 -13.26 -11.26 8.88
CA GLU A 85 -14.40 -12.09 8.47
C GLU A 85 -13.95 -13.53 8.18
N TYR A 86 -12.81 -13.69 7.52
CA TYR A 86 -12.24 -15.00 7.15
C TYR A 86 -11.69 -15.79 8.34
N GLN A 87 -11.64 -15.18 9.54
CA GLN A 87 -11.24 -15.83 10.79
C GLN A 87 -12.45 -16.12 11.71
N GLY A 88 -13.68 -15.90 11.22
CA GLY A 88 -14.90 -16.12 12.01
C GLY A 88 -15.19 -15.02 13.04
N VAL A 89 -14.46 -13.90 13.01
CA VAL A 89 -14.59 -12.77 13.92
C VAL A 89 -14.91 -11.46 13.19
N GLY A 90 -15.73 -11.54 12.13
CA GLY A 90 -16.11 -10.39 11.30
C GLY A 90 -16.77 -9.24 12.06
N TYR A 91 -17.40 -9.50 13.21
CA TYR A 91 -17.93 -8.43 14.08
C TYR A 91 -16.85 -7.45 14.57
N MET A 92 -15.56 -7.83 14.50
CA MET A 92 -14.44 -6.97 14.86
C MET A 92 -14.14 -5.88 13.82
N THR A 93 -14.68 -5.97 12.59
CA THR A 93 -14.41 -4.99 11.53
C THR A 93 -14.54 -3.52 11.99
N PRO A 94 -15.69 -3.06 12.55
CA PRO A 94 -15.81 -1.67 13.00
C PRO A 94 -14.84 -1.31 14.13
N ILE A 95 -14.52 -2.26 15.01
CA ILE A 95 -13.59 -2.06 16.13
C ILE A 95 -12.17 -1.84 15.60
N ILE A 96 -11.72 -2.68 14.67
CA ILE A 96 -10.40 -2.59 14.05
C ILE A 96 -10.29 -1.30 13.22
N THR A 97 -11.29 -0.98 12.40
CA THR A 97 -11.32 0.27 11.63
C THR A 97 -11.20 1.49 12.54
N PHE A 98 -11.93 1.52 13.65
CA PHE A 98 -11.84 2.61 14.63
C PHE A 98 -10.48 2.63 15.35
N ALA A 99 -9.90 1.47 15.68
CA ALA A 99 -8.58 1.38 16.28
C ALA A 99 -7.50 1.99 15.37
N PHE A 100 -7.52 1.69 14.06
CA PHE A 100 -6.60 2.30 13.09
C PHE A 100 -6.78 3.81 12.98
N ALA A 101 -8.01 4.32 13.06
CA ALA A 101 -8.27 5.75 13.14
C ALA A 101 -7.58 6.39 14.36
N ILE A 102 -7.67 5.77 15.54
CA ILE A 102 -7.00 6.25 16.76
C ILE A 102 -5.48 6.15 16.65
N ILE A 103 -4.94 5.05 16.11
CA ILE A 103 -3.49 4.88 15.90
C ILE A 103 -2.95 6.02 15.05
N TYR A 104 -3.58 6.33 13.91
CA TYR A 104 -3.11 7.39 13.02
C TYR A 104 -3.42 8.80 13.51
N MET A 105 -4.45 8.99 14.33
CA MET A 105 -4.63 10.22 15.10
C MET A 105 -3.42 10.50 16.00
N LEU A 106 -2.92 9.48 16.71
CA LEU A 106 -1.76 9.60 17.58
C LEU A 106 -0.45 9.73 16.80
N PHE A 107 -0.29 8.98 15.70
CA PHE A 107 0.87 9.04 14.80
C PHE A 107 1.09 10.47 14.28
N PHE A 108 0.07 11.07 13.66
CA PHE A 108 0.16 12.48 13.22
C PHE A 108 0.12 13.47 14.39
N GLY A 109 -0.48 13.08 15.52
CA GLY A 109 -0.54 13.84 16.76
C GLY A 109 0.82 14.24 17.32
N VAL A 110 1.89 13.52 17.00
CA VAL A 110 3.27 13.92 17.32
C VAL A 110 3.60 15.32 16.77
N THR A 111 3.09 15.67 15.59
CA THR A 111 3.29 16.99 14.98
C THR A 111 2.50 18.10 15.69
N ALA A 112 1.47 17.73 16.47
CA ALA A 112 0.64 18.65 17.24
C ALA A 112 1.33 19.16 18.53
N PHE A 113 2.48 18.62 18.92
CA PHE A 113 3.24 19.14 20.07
C PHE A 113 3.77 20.56 19.84
N THR A 114 3.90 20.99 18.59
CA THR A 114 4.43 22.30 18.21
C THR A 114 3.55 23.03 17.19
N ASN A 115 3.64 24.35 17.18
CA ASN A 115 3.07 25.20 16.13
C ASN A 115 4.14 25.72 15.17
N LYS A 116 5.42 25.38 15.40
CA LYS A 116 6.52 25.84 14.57
C LYS A 116 6.57 24.99 13.29
N VAL A 117 6.38 25.63 12.14
CA VAL A 117 6.30 25.01 10.81
C VAL A 117 7.53 24.13 10.52
N TYR A 118 8.74 24.65 10.75
CA TYR A 118 9.97 23.88 10.50
C TYR A 118 10.09 22.63 11.39
N VAL A 119 9.61 22.68 12.65
CA VAL A 119 9.63 21.51 13.53
C VAL A 119 8.63 20.48 13.04
N ARG A 120 7.44 20.89 12.59
CA ARG A 120 6.48 19.97 11.97
C ARG A 120 7.02 19.32 10.72
N ALA A 121 7.77 20.05 9.88
CA ALA A 121 8.42 19.48 8.71
C ALA A 121 9.44 18.38 9.09
N ILE A 122 10.29 18.64 10.10
CA ILE A 122 11.23 17.64 10.62
C ILE A 122 10.49 16.42 11.18
N LEU A 123 9.42 16.63 11.95
CA LEU A 123 8.62 15.54 12.51
C LEU A 123 7.90 14.73 11.43
N LEU A 124 7.30 15.36 10.43
CA LEU A 124 6.68 14.67 9.28
C LEU A 124 7.72 13.87 8.51
N PHE A 125 8.91 14.42 8.27
CA PHE A 125 9.98 13.67 7.61
C PHE A 125 10.43 12.49 8.47
N GLY A 126 10.61 12.67 9.78
CA GLY A 126 10.96 11.58 10.70
C GLY A 126 9.91 10.47 10.76
N LEU A 127 8.63 10.84 10.82
CA LEU A 127 7.50 9.92 10.77
C LEU A 127 7.48 9.10 9.46
N SER A 128 8.06 9.61 8.36
CA SER A 128 8.14 8.86 7.09
C SER A 128 9.03 7.62 7.18
N PHE A 129 9.86 7.49 8.21
CA PHE A 129 10.72 6.31 8.44
C PHE A 129 10.17 5.39 9.53
N PHE A 130 9.02 5.70 10.13
CA PHE A 130 8.46 4.93 11.23
C PHE A 130 7.51 3.84 10.72
N GLU A 131 7.96 2.60 10.76
CA GLU A 131 7.23 1.41 10.27
C GLU A 131 7.04 0.42 11.43
N PRO A 132 6.03 0.62 12.30
CA PRO A 132 5.85 -0.24 13.46
C PRO A 132 5.46 -1.65 13.02
N PHE A 133 6.18 -2.68 13.50
CA PHE A 133 5.98 -4.07 13.08
C PHE A 133 6.10 -4.29 11.57
N ASP A 134 7.02 -3.57 10.93
CA ASP A 134 7.23 -3.57 9.46
C ASP A 134 5.97 -3.15 8.68
N PHE A 135 5.03 -2.44 9.33
CA PHE A 135 3.82 -1.92 8.71
C PHE A 135 4.12 -0.63 7.94
N ASN A 136 4.54 -0.79 6.69
CA ASN A 136 4.97 0.31 5.81
C ASN A 136 3.86 0.82 4.86
N TRP A 137 2.58 0.57 5.16
CA TRP A 137 1.48 0.95 4.27
C TRP A 137 1.22 2.46 4.20
N LEU A 138 1.56 3.23 5.25
CA LEU A 138 1.50 4.70 5.20
C LEU A 138 2.87 5.28 4.84
N GLN A 139 3.12 5.46 3.54
CA GLN A 139 4.28 6.18 3.04
C GLN A 139 3.86 7.58 2.55
N MET A 140 4.36 8.63 3.21
CA MET A 140 4.00 10.02 2.89
C MET A 140 4.43 10.46 1.49
N GLU A 141 5.49 9.87 0.95
CA GLU A 141 5.93 10.10 -0.41
C GLU A 141 4.93 9.61 -1.48
N LEU A 142 4.05 8.64 -1.15
CA LEU A 142 3.08 8.09 -2.11
C LEU A 142 1.98 9.08 -2.48
N LEU A 143 1.86 10.20 -1.74
CA LEU A 143 1.04 11.34 -2.14
C LEU A 143 1.34 11.86 -3.55
N PHE A 144 2.54 11.53 -4.06
CA PHE A 144 3.04 11.99 -5.35
C PHE A 144 3.13 10.87 -6.39
N ILE A 145 2.51 9.71 -6.16
CA ILE A 145 2.32 8.70 -7.21
C ILE A 145 1.49 9.30 -8.35
N ASP A 146 1.86 8.98 -9.59
CA ASP A 146 1.26 9.55 -10.81
C ASP A 146 1.07 11.06 -10.72
N SER A 147 2.17 11.75 -10.40
CA SER A 147 2.26 13.20 -10.23
C SER A 147 3.59 13.71 -10.80
N TYR A 148 3.74 15.03 -10.97
CA TYR A 148 5.00 15.62 -11.45
C TYR A 148 6.16 15.54 -10.44
N LEU A 149 5.85 15.34 -9.16
CA LEU A 149 6.84 15.19 -8.11
C LEU A 149 7.12 13.71 -7.87
N GLY A 150 8.32 13.36 -7.45
CA GLY A 150 8.66 11.95 -7.24
C GLY A 150 8.42 11.44 -5.82
N VAL A 151 8.48 10.11 -5.70
CA VAL A 151 8.17 9.34 -4.50
C VAL A 151 9.40 8.97 -3.67
N GLN A 152 10.56 9.59 -3.91
CA GLN A 152 11.77 9.29 -3.13
C GLN A 152 11.83 10.13 -1.85
N LYS A 153 12.44 9.59 -0.77
CA LYS A 153 12.58 10.29 0.51
C LYS A 153 13.27 11.65 0.39
N TYR A 154 14.28 11.77 -0.48
CA TYR A 154 14.97 13.04 -0.72
C TYR A 154 14.05 14.09 -1.38
N GLN A 155 13.10 13.66 -2.22
CA GLN A 155 12.11 14.55 -2.83
C GLN A 155 11.10 15.01 -1.77
N LEU A 156 10.67 14.12 -0.88
CA LEU A 156 9.79 14.47 0.24
C LEU A 156 10.40 15.56 1.14
N ILE A 157 11.68 15.45 1.53
CA ILE A 157 12.32 16.49 2.36
C ILE A 157 12.48 17.81 1.61
N ILE A 158 12.79 17.79 0.31
CA ILE A 158 12.83 19.01 -0.52
C ILE A 158 11.47 19.69 -0.54
N ILE A 159 10.39 18.93 -0.72
CA ILE A 159 9.01 19.44 -0.70
C ILE A 159 8.68 20.06 0.66
N LEU A 160 8.98 19.35 1.77
CA LEU A 160 8.74 19.86 3.12
C LEU A 160 9.51 21.15 3.41
N ILE A 161 10.76 21.26 2.95
CA ILE A 161 11.57 22.50 3.04
C ILE A 161 10.93 23.61 2.21
N ALA A 162 10.60 23.35 0.94
CA ALA A 162 10.01 24.31 0.02
C ALA A 162 8.69 24.90 0.57
N LEU A 163 7.86 24.06 1.19
CA LEU A 163 6.59 24.44 1.80
C LEU A 163 6.73 25.15 3.15
N SER A 164 7.86 24.97 3.84
CA SER A 164 8.11 25.57 5.18
C SER A 164 8.75 26.95 5.11
N LEU A 165 9.71 27.14 4.20
CA LEU A 165 10.49 28.37 4.05
C LEU A 165 9.69 29.68 3.86
N PRO A 166 8.51 29.72 3.19
CA PRO A 166 7.75 30.96 3.01
C PRO A 166 7.36 31.66 4.32
N GLU A 167 7.29 30.93 5.42
CA GLU A 167 6.99 31.48 6.76
C GLU A 167 8.14 32.35 7.30
N TYR A 168 9.38 32.09 6.86
CA TYR A 168 10.60 32.66 7.44
C TYR A 168 11.30 33.65 6.49
N ILE A 169 10.84 33.76 5.24
CA ILE A 169 11.42 34.67 4.24
C ILE A 169 10.65 36.00 4.21
N LYS A 170 11.38 37.10 3.96
CA LYS A 170 10.80 38.44 3.77
C LYS A 170 9.71 38.42 2.69
N ARG A 171 8.67 39.24 2.87
CA ARG A 171 7.45 39.25 2.03
C ARG A 171 7.72 39.37 0.53
N THR A 172 8.77 40.07 0.11
CA THR A 172 9.15 40.28 -1.29
C THR A 172 9.65 39.01 -1.99
N ALA A 173 10.25 38.07 -1.26
CA ALA A 173 10.78 36.82 -1.80
C ALA A 173 10.10 35.58 -1.22
N ARG A 174 8.95 35.75 -0.54
CA ARG A 174 8.25 34.70 0.22
C ARG A 174 8.03 33.41 -0.59
N TYR A 175 7.67 33.54 -1.86
CA TYR A 175 7.35 32.40 -2.72
C TYR A 175 8.55 31.92 -3.55
N ALA A 176 9.71 32.59 -3.46
CA ALA A 176 10.92 32.16 -4.15
C ALA A 176 11.39 30.78 -3.68
N SER A 177 11.10 30.39 -2.43
CA SER A 177 11.43 29.05 -1.93
C SER A 177 10.67 27.93 -2.64
N LEU A 178 9.54 28.22 -3.30
CA LEU A 178 8.79 27.20 -4.06
C LEU A 178 9.53 26.76 -5.32
N ALA A 179 10.52 27.54 -5.81
CA ALA A 179 11.39 27.07 -6.90
C ALA A 179 12.20 25.82 -6.52
N LEU A 180 12.38 25.52 -5.22
CA LEU A 180 13.00 24.27 -4.77
C LEU A 180 12.20 23.03 -5.20
N LEU A 181 10.89 23.16 -5.46
CA LEU A 181 10.08 22.05 -5.95
C LEU A 181 10.59 21.49 -7.30
N ILE A 182 11.32 22.28 -8.09
CA ILE A 182 11.95 21.83 -9.34
C ILE A 182 12.93 20.68 -9.06
N LEU A 183 13.61 20.70 -7.91
CA LEU A 183 14.55 19.64 -7.50
C LEU A 183 13.84 18.35 -7.04
N ALA A 184 12.52 18.41 -6.81
CA ALA A 184 11.69 17.27 -6.45
C ALA A 184 10.93 16.67 -7.64
N ILE A 185 11.05 17.25 -8.84
CA ILE A 185 10.42 16.73 -10.05
C ILE A 185 11.03 15.37 -10.40
N ASN A 186 10.17 14.42 -10.79
CA ASN A 186 10.60 13.11 -11.26
C ASN A 186 10.89 13.15 -12.76
N PHE A 187 12.15 13.34 -13.14
CA PHE A 187 12.56 13.28 -14.55
C PHE A 187 12.82 11.82 -14.95
N ASN A 188 11.97 11.29 -15.83
CA ASN A 188 12.10 9.98 -16.49
C ASN A 188 12.10 8.76 -15.55
N PRO A 189 10.94 8.16 -15.25
CA PRO A 189 10.93 6.78 -14.77
C PRO A 189 11.62 5.90 -15.82
N PRO A 190 12.58 5.03 -15.44
CA PRO A 190 13.21 4.13 -16.38
C PRO A 190 12.13 3.24 -17.01
N GLU A 191 12.11 3.15 -18.34
CA GLU A 191 11.20 2.22 -18.99
C GLU A 191 11.48 0.79 -18.52
N PRO A 192 10.44 0.04 -18.10
CA PRO A 192 10.62 -1.33 -17.69
C PRO A 192 11.16 -2.16 -18.85
N LYS A 193 12.32 -2.79 -18.65
CA LYS A 193 12.88 -3.74 -19.61
C LYS A 193 12.07 -5.02 -19.54
N PHE A 194 11.19 -5.25 -20.51
CA PHE A 194 10.47 -6.50 -20.61
C PHE A 194 11.39 -7.61 -21.12
N ALA A 195 11.43 -8.74 -20.41
CA ALA A 195 12.04 -9.94 -20.94
C ALA A 195 11.24 -10.41 -22.16
N PRO A 196 11.88 -10.93 -23.22
CA PRO A 196 11.19 -11.43 -24.42
C PRO A 196 10.54 -12.80 -24.16
N LEU A 197 9.77 -12.93 -23.07
CA LEU A 197 9.09 -14.14 -22.63
C LEU A 197 7.58 -13.99 -22.84
N LYS A 198 6.96 -15.03 -23.36
CA LYS A 198 5.50 -15.18 -23.41
C LYS A 198 5.01 -15.77 -22.09
N ILE A 199 4.47 -14.90 -21.25
CA ILE A 199 4.05 -15.26 -19.89
C ILE A 199 2.52 -15.36 -19.83
N LYS A 200 2.02 -16.51 -19.38
CA LYS A 200 0.62 -16.69 -18.97
C LYS A 200 0.50 -16.45 -17.47
N LEU A 201 -0.09 -15.31 -17.10
CA LEU A 201 -0.56 -15.06 -15.73
C LEU A 201 -1.97 -15.64 -15.56
N VAL A 202 -2.15 -16.54 -14.60
CA VAL A 202 -3.45 -17.14 -14.28
C VAL A 202 -4.05 -16.45 -13.07
N SER A 203 -5.27 -15.94 -13.21
CA SER A 203 -6.10 -15.49 -12.09
C SER A 203 -7.14 -16.56 -11.78
N THR A 204 -7.29 -16.92 -10.50
CA THR A 204 -8.32 -17.87 -10.06
C THR A 204 -9.39 -17.13 -9.27
N ASP A 205 -10.66 -17.40 -9.58
CA ASP A 205 -11.80 -16.87 -8.82
C ASP A 205 -12.30 -17.93 -7.81
N ILE A 206 -11.39 -18.35 -6.92
CA ILE A 206 -11.70 -19.33 -5.87
C ILE A 206 -12.04 -18.55 -4.60
N LYS A 207 -13.31 -18.61 -4.18
CA LYS A 207 -13.76 -18.01 -2.92
C LYS A 207 -12.94 -18.53 -1.74
N GLN A 208 -12.53 -17.63 -0.84
CA GLN A 208 -11.68 -17.97 0.30
C GLN A 208 -12.31 -19.06 1.20
N GLU A 209 -13.63 -19.02 1.39
CA GLU A 209 -14.39 -19.98 2.20
C GLU A 209 -14.34 -21.43 1.69
N VAL A 210 -14.14 -21.61 0.38
CA VAL A 210 -14.13 -22.95 -0.24
C VAL A 210 -12.73 -23.42 -0.59
N LYS A 211 -11.74 -22.51 -0.65
CA LYS A 211 -10.36 -22.79 -1.06
C LYS A 211 -9.73 -23.97 -0.32
N TRP A 212 -9.96 -24.05 0.98
CA TRP A 212 -9.34 -25.05 1.87
C TRP A 212 -10.24 -26.26 2.16
N LYS A 213 -11.44 -26.32 1.55
CA LYS A 213 -12.35 -27.45 1.70
C LYS A 213 -11.86 -28.64 0.87
N LYS A 214 -11.97 -29.85 1.43
CA LYS A 214 -11.47 -31.09 0.80
C LYS A 214 -12.13 -31.35 -0.55
N GLU A 215 -13.40 -30.99 -0.67
CA GLU A 215 -14.23 -31.14 -1.87
C GLU A 215 -13.71 -30.28 -3.03
N SER A 216 -13.10 -29.12 -2.73
CA SER A 216 -12.55 -28.19 -3.72
C SER A 216 -11.20 -28.62 -4.27
N LEU A 217 -10.48 -29.52 -3.58
CA LEU A 217 -9.11 -29.89 -3.94
C LEU A 217 -9.01 -30.49 -5.34
N LYS A 218 -9.85 -31.49 -5.65
CA LYS A 218 -9.83 -32.17 -6.95
C LYS A 218 -10.19 -31.22 -8.12
N PRO A 219 -11.30 -30.46 -8.06
CA PRO A 219 -11.62 -29.46 -9.08
C PRO A 219 -10.50 -28.43 -9.27
N THR A 220 -9.89 -27.96 -8.17
CA THR A 220 -8.81 -26.97 -8.22
C THR A 220 -7.58 -27.53 -8.95
N ILE A 221 -7.15 -28.74 -8.62
CA ILE A 221 -6.02 -29.40 -9.30
C ILE A 221 -6.33 -29.61 -10.80
N ALA A 222 -7.53 -30.06 -11.13
CA ALA A 222 -7.94 -30.27 -12.52
C ALA A 222 -7.93 -28.95 -13.33
N MET A 223 -8.39 -27.84 -12.72
CA MET A 223 -8.32 -26.51 -13.31
C MET A 223 -6.88 -26.07 -13.54
N ILE A 224 -5.97 -26.28 -12.58
CA ILE A 224 -4.55 -25.94 -12.74
C ILE A 224 -3.93 -26.68 -13.94
N TYR A 225 -4.13 -27.99 -14.03
CA TYR A 225 -3.60 -28.77 -15.17
C TYR A 225 -4.21 -28.34 -16.50
N LYS A 226 -5.49 -27.96 -16.52
CA LYS A 226 -6.13 -27.41 -17.72
C LYS A 226 -5.43 -26.12 -18.16
N GLU A 227 -5.18 -25.19 -17.24
CA GLU A 227 -4.50 -23.92 -17.55
C GLU A 227 -3.06 -24.15 -18.05
N ILE A 228 -2.31 -25.09 -17.44
CA ILE A 228 -0.98 -25.47 -17.92
C ILE A 228 -1.03 -25.99 -19.36
N ASN A 229 -1.96 -26.91 -19.66
CA ASN A 229 -2.10 -27.45 -21.00
C ASN A 229 -2.51 -26.40 -22.04
N VAL A 230 -3.38 -25.46 -21.66
CA VAL A 230 -3.76 -24.31 -22.51
C VAL A 230 -2.54 -23.42 -22.77
N ALA A 231 -1.70 -23.17 -21.76
CA ALA A 231 -0.48 -22.38 -21.93
C ALA A 231 0.54 -23.08 -22.86
N ILE A 232 0.71 -24.40 -22.73
CA ILE A 232 1.55 -25.20 -23.63
C ILE A 232 1.02 -25.12 -25.08
N ALA A 233 -0.29 -25.32 -25.28
CA ALA A 233 -0.90 -25.24 -26.60
C ALA A 233 -0.72 -23.86 -27.26
N ASN A 234 -0.76 -22.79 -26.46
CA ASN A 234 -0.52 -21.42 -26.89
C ASN A 234 0.97 -21.04 -26.96
N LYS A 235 1.89 -22.00 -26.85
CA LYS A 235 3.36 -21.81 -26.94
C LYS A 235 3.86 -20.69 -26.01
N GLN A 236 3.36 -20.70 -24.77
CA GLN A 236 3.86 -19.83 -23.72
C GLN A 236 5.17 -20.39 -23.16
N ASP A 237 6.09 -19.50 -22.78
CA ASP A 237 7.38 -19.90 -22.20
C ASP A 237 7.22 -20.21 -20.71
N VAL A 238 6.35 -19.44 -20.02
CA VAL A 238 6.12 -19.56 -18.58
C VAL A 238 4.63 -19.43 -18.27
N ILE A 239 4.14 -20.28 -17.36
CA ILE A 239 2.86 -20.10 -16.69
C ILE A 239 3.07 -19.79 -15.21
N ILE A 240 2.46 -18.71 -14.74
CA ILE A 240 2.51 -18.26 -13.36
C ILE A 240 1.11 -18.41 -12.75
N LEU A 241 1.02 -19.24 -11.73
CA LEU A 241 -0.19 -19.51 -10.97
C LEU A 241 -0.16 -18.78 -9.61
N PRO A 242 -1.33 -18.43 -9.05
CA PRO A 242 -1.41 -17.65 -7.81
C PRO A 242 -0.78 -18.29 -6.57
N GLU A 243 -0.69 -17.48 -5.52
CA GLU A 243 -0.28 -17.92 -4.19
C GLU A 243 -1.23 -18.99 -3.62
N SER A 244 -0.64 -20.06 -3.09
CA SER A 244 -1.37 -21.20 -2.53
C SER A 244 -2.46 -21.73 -3.46
N VAL A 245 -2.20 -21.73 -4.78
CA VAL A 245 -3.14 -22.27 -5.78
C VAL A 245 -3.37 -23.77 -5.57
N PHE A 246 -2.36 -24.48 -5.07
CA PHE A 246 -2.50 -25.82 -4.53
C PHE A 246 -2.78 -25.70 -3.02
N PRO A 247 -4.04 -25.94 -2.55
CA PRO A 247 -4.40 -25.81 -1.15
C PRO A 247 -3.96 -27.04 -0.34
N MET A 248 -2.67 -27.40 -0.44
CA MET A 248 -2.08 -28.57 0.22
C MET A 248 -0.57 -28.42 0.39
N PHE A 249 0.01 -29.33 1.16
CA PHE A 249 1.46 -29.52 1.21
C PHE A 249 1.93 -30.27 -0.04
N LEU A 250 2.40 -29.55 -1.07
CA LEU A 250 2.72 -30.14 -2.37
C LEU A 250 3.86 -31.17 -2.27
N ASN A 251 4.82 -30.95 -1.36
CA ASN A 251 5.91 -31.88 -1.10
C ASN A 251 5.47 -33.25 -0.56
N ARG A 252 4.20 -33.40 -0.15
CA ARG A 252 3.63 -34.68 0.27
C ARG A 252 2.89 -35.41 -0.85
N SER A 253 2.89 -34.86 -2.07
CA SER A 253 2.20 -35.42 -3.25
C SER A 253 3.17 -35.73 -4.40
N PRO A 254 3.97 -36.82 -4.32
CA PRO A 254 4.98 -37.14 -5.33
C PRO A 254 4.42 -37.26 -6.75
N LEU A 255 3.21 -37.83 -6.90
CA LEU A 255 2.55 -37.98 -8.21
C LEU A 255 2.31 -36.64 -8.91
N ILE A 256 1.95 -35.60 -8.15
CA ILE A 256 1.72 -34.26 -8.68
C ILE A 256 3.06 -33.61 -9.02
N ILE A 257 4.07 -33.77 -8.16
CA ILE A 257 5.42 -33.24 -8.42
C ILE A 257 6.00 -33.81 -9.70
N GLU A 258 5.95 -35.13 -9.89
CA GLU A 258 6.52 -35.76 -11.08
C GLU A 258 5.74 -35.37 -12.34
N SER A 259 4.40 -35.31 -12.27
CA SER A 259 3.59 -34.80 -13.39
C SER A 259 3.92 -33.35 -13.75
N LEU A 260 4.13 -32.48 -12.76
CA LEU A 260 4.54 -31.09 -13.00
C LEU A 260 5.95 -31.00 -13.58
N LYS A 261 6.89 -31.84 -13.13
CA LYS A 261 8.23 -31.93 -13.74
C LYS A 261 8.16 -32.36 -15.20
N GLU A 262 7.37 -33.37 -15.53
CA GLU A 262 7.18 -33.82 -16.92
C GLU A 262 6.60 -32.71 -17.80
N LEU A 263 5.54 -32.04 -17.33
CA LEU A 263 4.99 -30.86 -18.01
C LEU A 263 6.02 -29.74 -18.14
N SER A 264 6.90 -29.60 -17.14
CA SER A 264 7.89 -28.53 -17.12
C SER A 264 8.98 -28.62 -18.19
N ARG A 265 9.10 -29.80 -18.83
CA ARG A 265 9.95 -29.99 -20.02
C ARG A 265 9.38 -29.28 -21.25
N LYS A 266 8.11 -28.88 -21.23
CA LYS A 266 7.42 -28.18 -22.33
C LYS A 266 7.15 -26.70 -22.03
N ILE A 267 7.07 -26.31 -20.75
CA ILE A 267 6.78 -24.94 -20.28
C ILE A 267 7.33 -24.75 -18.87
N SER A 268 7.88 -23.60 -18.49
CA SER A 268 8.19 -23.37 -17.07
C SER A 268 6.91 -23.11 -16.25
N VAL A 269 6.76 -23.77 -15.10
CA VAL A 269 5.58 -23.64 -14.23
C VAL A 269 5.98 -23.01 -12.89
N VAL A 270 5.38 -21.88 -12.55
CA VAL A 270 5.53 -21.22 -11.25
C VAL A 270 4.21 -21.33 -10.50
N ALA A 271 4.20 -21.93 -9.31
CA ALA A 271 2.97 -22.16 -8.55
C ALA A 271 3.16 -21.99 -7.04
N GLY A 272 2.23 -21.30 -6.39
CA GLY A 272 2.20 -21.19 -4.93
C GLY A 272 1.58 -22.42 -4.26
N SER A 273 2.19 -22.90 -3.17
CA SER A 273 1.66 -23.98 -2.35
C SER A 273 2.28 -23.95 -0.94
N LEU A 274 1.81 -24.83 -0.06
CA LEU A 274 2.46 -25.05 1.24
C LEU A 274 3.60 -26.08 1.13
N LEU A 275 4.64 -25.90 1.95
CA LEU A 275 5.73 -26.84 2.19
C LEU A 275 5.73 -27.24 3.66
N SER A 276 5.81 -28.53 3.96
CA SER A 276 6.03 -29.02 5.32
C SER A 276 7.39 -29.70 5.41
N GLN A 277 8.30 -29.16 6.22
CA GLN A 277 9.67 -29.63 6.36
C GLN A 277 10.16 -29.43 7.79
N ASN A 278 10.77 -30.47 8.38
CA ASN A 278 11.37 -30.43 9.72
C ASN A 278 10.42 -29.93 10.82
N GLY A 279 9.15 -30.35 10.78
CA GLY A 279 8.13 -29.92 11.76
C GLY A 279 7.60 -28.50 11.56
N ALA A 280 8.08 -27.76 10.57
CA ALA A 280 7.62 -26.41 10.24
C ALA A 280 6.85 -26.38 8.90
N ASN A 281 5.94 -25.42 8.80
CA ASN A 281 5.12 -25.18 7.61
C ASN A 281 5.48 -23.83 7.01
N TYR A 282 5.59 -23.79 5.68
CA TYR A 282 6.01 -22.61 4.94
C TYR A 282 5.04 -22.35 3.78
N ASN A 283 4.77 -21.07 3.52
CA ASN A 283 4.19 -20.63 2.27
C ASN A 283 5.33 -20.46 1.25
N VAL A 284 5.25 -21.15 0.13
CA VAL A 284 6.35 -21.24 -0.83
C VAL A 284 5.86 -21.12 -2.27
N THR A 285 6.76 -20.68 -3.12
CA THR A 285 6.63 -20.75 -4.57
C THR A 285 7.45 -21.93 -5.08
N TYR A 286 6.78 -22.89 -5.72
CA TYR A 286 7.42 -23.95 -6.47
C TYR A 286 7.68 -23.48 -7.90
N ILE A 287 8.89 -23.73 -8.39
CA ILE A 287 9.33 -23.40 -9.75
C ILE A 287 9.76 -24.69 -10.42
N PHE A 288 9.04 -25.11 -11.45
CA PHE A 288 9.37 -26.28 -12.27
C PHE A 288 9.87 -25.80 -13.63
N SER A 289 11.02 -26.29 -14.07
CA SER A 289 11.58 -25.97 -15.39
C SER A 289 12.49 -27.09 -15.85
N GLU A 290 12.36 -27.50 -17.12
CA GLU A 290 13.23 -28.50 -17.75
C GLU A 290 13.27 -29.86 -17.01
N GLY A 291 12.23 -30.20 -16.25
CA GLY A 291 12.16 -31.42 -15.44
C GLY A 291 12.72 -31.27 -14.01
N GLU A 292 13.27 -30.11 -13.67
CA GLU A 292 13.81 -29.80 -12.35
C GLU A 292 12.82 -28.99 -11.51
N MET A 293 12.94 -29.11 -10.18
CA MET A 293 12.11 -28.40 -9.20
C MET A 293 12.97 -27.56 -8.28
N LYS A 294 12.65 -26.26 -8.17
CA LYS A 294 13.20 -25.33 -7.18
C LYS A 294 12.08 -24.78 -6.30
N ILE A 295 12.43 -24.37 -5.08
CA ILE A 295 11.48 -23.85 -4.09
C ILE A 295 12.01 -22.52 -3.55
N ALA A 296 11.18 -21.48 -3.61
CA ALA A 296 11.43 -20.18 -2.98
C ALA A 296 10.51 -20.04 -1.76
N LYS A 297 11.08 -19.87 -0.57
CA LYS A 297 10.33 -19.69 0.68
C LYS A 297 10.01 -18.21 0.91
N LYS A 298 8.80 -17.92 1.38
CA LYS A 298 8.42 -16.57 1.83
C LYS A 298 9.24 -16.19 3.07
N MET A 299 9.90 -15.03 3.03
CA MET A 299 10.78 -14.55 4.11
C MET A 299 10.10 -13.56 5.05
N VAL A 300 9.24 -12.69 4.51
CA VAL A 300 8.49 -11.70 5.30
C VAL A 300 7.06 -12.20 5.45
N LEU A 301 6.64 -12.39 6.69
CA LEU A 301 5.32 -12.90 7.04
C LEU A 301 4.39 -11.75 7.42
N VAL A 302 3.09 -11.93 7.17
CA VAL A 302 2.08 -10.94 7.59
C VAL A 302 1.78 -11.10 9.09
N PRO A 303 1.98 -10.07 9.93
CA PRO A 303 1.65 -10.13 11.34
C PRO A 303 0.16 -10.40 11.57
N PHE A 304 -0.18 -11.15 12.62
CA PHE A 304 -1.53 -11.56 13.02
C PHE A 304 -2.29 -12.46 12.03
N GLY A 305 -1.83 -12.58 10.78
CA GLY A 305 -2.33 -13.53 9.80
C GLY A 305 -1.48 -14.79 9.70
N GLU A 306 -0.17 -14.63 9.47
CA GLU A 306 0.78 -15.74 9.26
C GLU A 306 1.64 -16.05 10.48
N TYR A 307 1.83 -15.07 11.38
CA TYR A 307 2.51 -15.28 12.67
C TYR A 307 1.94 -14.38 13.75
N MET A 308 2.15 -14.75 15.02
CA MET A 308 1.80 -13.91 16.17
C MET A 308 3.04 -13.09 16.57
N PRO A 309 3.03 -11.75 16.45
CA PRO A 309 4.21 -10.92 16.77
C PRO A 309 4.50 -10.81 18.27
N VAL A 310 3.58 -11.24 19.13
CA VAL A 310 3.81 -11.37 20.58
C VAL A 310 4.06 -12.85 20.89
N PRO A 311 5.22 -13.21 21.47
CA PRO A 311 5.49 -14.60 21.85
C PRO A 311 4.51 -15.07 22.94
N LYS A 312 4.32 -16.39 23.03
CA LYS A 312 3.72 -17.03 24.19
C LYS A 312 4.66 -16.94 25.40
#